data_AF-A0AAN8G6C0-F1
#
_entry.id   AF-A0AAN8G6C0-F1
#
_cell.length_a   1.000
_cell.length_b   1.000
_cell.length_c   1.000
_cell.angle_alpha   90.00
_cell.angle_beta   90.00
_cell.angle_gamma   90.00
#
_symmetry.space_group_name_H-M   'P 1'
#
loop_
_entity.id
_entity.type
_entity.pdbx_description
1 polymer ?
#
loop_
_entity_poly.entity_id
_entity_poly.type
_entity_poly.pdbx_seq_one_letter_code
_entity_poly.pdbx_strand_id
1 'polypeptide(L)' 'IYFGPCVPYQYRLQGPHPWKGARDAIMRVDERVFKATNSNHYKPNNGFYIPVVLASILVVLLLILRS' A
#
# COMPACT_ATOMS: atom_id res chain seq x y z
N ILE A 1 -9.53 1.82 0.11
CA ILE A 1 -9.05 3.21 -0.09
C ILE A 1 -8.80 3.94 1.22
N TYR A 2 -9.43 3.55 2.33
CA TYR A 2 -9.38 4.27 3.60
C TYR A 2 -7.97 4.54 4.19
N PHE A 3 -7.01 3.63 4.01
CA PHE A 3 -5.65 3.75 4.54
C PHE A 3 -4.57 4.06 3.48
N GLY A 4 -4.96 4.72 2.39
CA GLY A 4 -4.03 5.13 1.32
C GLY A 4 -4.21 6.61 0.94
N PRO A 5 -3.29 7.17 0.13
CA PRO A 5 -3.42 8.56 -0.31
C PRO A 5 -4.70 8.77 -1.13
N CYS A 6 -5.36 9.90 -0.91
CA CYS A 6 -6.50 10.33 -1.73
C CYS A 6 -5.98 10.80 -3.09
N VAL A 7 -6.13 9.97 -4.12
CA VAL A 7 -5.66 10.25 -5.47
C VAL A 7 -6.84 10.34 -6.43
N PRO A 8 -6.82 11.25 -7.42
CA PRO A 8 -7.96 11.49 -8.30
C PRO A 8 -8.40 10.26 -9.11
N TYR A 9 -7.52 9.28 -9.30
CA TYR A 9 -7.84 8.00 -9.94
C TYR A 9 -8.93 7.21 -9.23
N GLN A 10 -9.17 7.47 -7.94
CA GLN A 10 -10.22 6.80 -7.15
C GLN A 10 -11.61 7.06 -7.73
N TYR A 11 -11.86 8.27 -8.24
CA TYR A 11 -13.13 8.62 -8.88
C TYR A 11 -13.33 7.96 -10.26
N ARG A 12 -12.29 7.36 -10.83
CA ARG A 12 -12.36 6.65 -12.13
C ARG A 12 -12.36 5.14 -12.01
N LEU A 13 -12.50 4.60 -10.79
CA LEU A 13 -12.60 3.17 -10.56
C LEU A 13 -13.97 2.61 -10.96
N GLN A 14 -15.03 3.41 -10.77
CA GLN A 14 -16.43 3.03 -10.97
C GLN A 14 -17.23 4.27 -11.40
N GLY A 15 -18.47 4.06 -11.85
CA GLY A 15 -19.35 5.14 -12.31
C GLY A 15 -19.20 5.46 -13.80
N PRO A 16 -19.74 6.59 -14.28
CA PRO A 16 -19.66 6.98 -15.67
C PRO A 16 -18.21 7.32 -16.05
N HIS A 17 -17.76 6.87 -17.23
CA HIS A 17 -16.38 7.04 -17.73
C HIS A 17 -15.30 6.38 -16.85
N PRO A 18 -15.43 5.07 -16.52
CA PRO A 18 -14.41 4.37 -15.76
C PRO A 18 -13.13 4.25 -16.58
N TRP A 19 -11.99 4.41 -15.92
CA TRP A 19 -10.70 4.20 -16.56
C TRP A 19 -10.14 2.85 -16.13
N LYS A 20 -9.99 1.93 -17.10
CA LYS A 20 -9.46 0.58 -16.85
C LYS A 20 -8.09 0.59 -16.13
N GLY A 21 -7.28 1.62 -16.37
CA GLY A 21 -5.98 1.81 -15.72
C GLY A 21 -6.01 2.46 -14.34
N ALA A 22 -7.17 2.85 -13.80
CA ALA A 22 -7.27 3.58 -12.54
C ALA A 22 -6.70 2.78 -11.36
N ARG A 23 -7.02 1.48 -11.25
CA ARG A 23 -6.48 0.61 -10.20
C ARG A 23 -4.96 0.53 -10.25
N ASP A 24 -4.43 0.31 -11.44
CA ASP A 24 -3.00 0.22 -11.70
C ASP A 24 -2.27 1.53 -11.38
N ALA A 25 -2.88 2.67 -11.71
CA ALA A 25 -2.34 3.99 -11.40
C ALA A 25 -2.29 4.25 -9.89
N ILE A 26 -3.29 3.76 -9.13
CA ILE A 26 -3.33 3.84 -7.67
C ILE A 26 -2.24 2.96 -7.06
N MET A 27 -2.10 1.71 -7.51
CA MET A 27 -1.12 0.76 -6.96
C MET A 27 0.33 1.16 -7.22
N ARG A 28 0.61 1.93 -8.28
CA ARG A 28 1.96 2.41 -8.64
C ARG A 28 2.20 3.89 -8.29
N VAL A 29 1.37 4.49 -7.43
CA VAL A 29 1.49 5.93 -7.13
C VAL A 29 2.81 6.24 -6.41
N ASP A 30 3.22 5.34 -5.51
CA ASP A 30 4.45 5.42 -4.74
C ASP A 30 5.69 5.35 -5.63
N GLU A 31 5.71 4.47 -6.62
CA GLU A 31 6.78 4.39 -7.63
C GLU A 31 6.96 5.74 -8.35
N ARG A 32 5.86 6.39 -8.75
CA ARG A 32 5.92 7.68 -9.46
C ARG A 32 6.42 8.82 -8.57
N VAL A 33 5.95 8.87 -7.33
CA VAL A 33 6.40 9.87 -6.34
C VAL A 33 7.88 9.65 -6.02
N PHE A 34 8.30 8.40 -5.85
CA PHE A 34 9.71 8.05 -5.63
C PHE A 34 10.58 8.48 -6.80
N LYS A 35 10.19 8.15 -8.04
CA LYS A 35 10.96 8.50 -9.25
C LYS A 35 11.10 10.01 -9.46
N ALA A 36 10.12 10.80 -9.02
CA ALA A 36 10.20 12.26 -9.10
C ALA A 36 11.21 12.86 -8.10
N THR A 37 11.46 12.16 -6.99
CA THR A 37 12.24 12.68 -5.84
C THR A 37 13.59 11.98 -5.68
N ASN A 38 13.81 10.85 -6.35
CA ASN A 38 14.99 10.02 -6.23
C ASN A 38 15.51 9.63 -7.62
N SER A 39 16.83 9.66 -7.79
CA SER A 39 17.52 9.18 -8.99
C SER A 39 17.77 7.66 -8.99
N ASN A 40 17.59 7.00 -7.85
CA ASN A 40 17.77 5.57 -7.70
C ASN A 40 16.63 4.76 -8.32
N HIS A 41 16.86 3.46 -8.55
CA HIS A 41 15.80 2.54 -8.96
C HIS A 41 14.81 2.30 -7.82
N TYR A 42 13.52 2.42 -8.13
CA TYR A 42 12.44 2.09 -7.18
C TYR A 42 12.50 0.60 -6.83
N LYS A 43 12.48 0.30 -5.53
CA LYS A 43 12.43 -1.05 -4.98
C LYS A 43 11.13 -1.19 -4.18
N PRO A 44 10.18 -2.02 -4.61
CA PRO A 44 8.97 -2.25 -3.84
C PRO A 44 9.32 -2.89 -2.50
N ASN A 45 8.47 -2.68 -1.50
CA ASN A 45 8.68 -3.28 -0.19
C ASN A 45 8.63 -4.81 -0.30
N ASN A 46 9.53 -5.49 0.43
CA ASN A 46 9.58 -6.94 0.45
C ASN A 46 8.31 -7.48 1.12
N GLY A 47 7.66 -8.48 0.51
CA GLY A 47 6.41 -9.08 1.00
C GLY A 47 6.48 -9.72 2.39
N PHE A 48 7.68 -9.79 2.99
CA PHE A 48 7.94 -10.29 4.33
C PHE A 48 7.60 -9.30 5.46
N TYR A 49 7.38 -8.02 5.17
CA TYR A 49 7.07 -7.04 6.23
C TYR A 49 5.76 -7.36 6.96
N ILE A 50 4.69 -7.65 6.20
CA ILE A 50 3.36 -7.95 6.76
C ILE A 50 3.36 -9.19 7.66
N PRO A 51 3.89 -10.36 7.25
CA PRO A 51 3.91 -11.53 8.14
C PRO A 51 4.76 -11.30 9.40
N VAL A 52 5.85 -10.53 9.32
CA VAL A 52 6.67 -10.18 10.50
C VAL A 52 5.87 -9.32 11.49
N VAL A 53 5.14 -8.32 11.00
CA VAL A 53 4.29 -7.47 11.85
C VAL A 53 3.14 -8.25 12.46
N LEU A 54 2.51 -9.16 11.70
CA LEU A 54 1.44 -10.00 12.25
C LEU A 54 1.96 -10.98 13.30
N ALA A 55 3.12 -11.59 13.06
CA ALA A 55 3.77 -12.48 14.02
C ALA A 55 4.15 -11.73 15.30
N SER A 56 4.68 -10.50 15.21
CA SER A 56 5.03 -9.71 16.39
C SER A 56 3.79 -9.30 17.21
N ILE A 57 2.70 -8.90 16.55
CA ILE A 57 1.42 -8.61 17.22
C ILE A 57 0.88 -9.85 17.92
N LEU A 58 0.93 -11.02 17.27
CA LEU A 58 0.47 -12.28 17.84
C LEU A 58 1.31 -12.69 19.06
N VAL A 59 2.63 -12.56 18.99
CA VAL A 59 3.53 -12.83 20.12
C VAL A 59 3.20 -11.93 21.31
N VAL A 60 3.02 -10.62 21.08
CA VAL A 60 2.65 -9.68 22.14
C VAL A 60 1.30 -10.04 22.77
N LEU A 61 0.29 -10.39 21.96
CA LEU A 61 -1.02 -10.84 22.44
C LEU A 61 -0.91 -12.09 23.30
N LEU A 62 -0.13 -13.09 22.89
CA LEU A 62 0.08 -14.32 23.66
C LEU A 62 0.80 -14.06 25.00
N LEU A 63 1.70 -13.08 25.05
CA LEU A 63 2.37 -12.68 26.29
C LEU A 63 1.40 -12.00 27.28
N ILE A 64 0.48 -11.17 26.77
CA ILE A 64 -0.56 -10.50 27.59
C ILE A 64 -1.61 -11.49 28.08
N LEU A 65 -1.99 -12.49 27.27
CA LEU A 65 -2.96 -13.52 27.66
C LEU A 65 -2.39 -14.58 28.61
N ARG A 66 -1.06 -14.63 28.75
CA ARG A 66 -0.36 -15.56 29.64
C ARG A 66 -0.07 -14.95 31.02
N SER A 67 -0.16 -13.62 31.18
CA SER A 67 -0.10 -12.90 32.46
C SER A 67 -1.45 -12.85 33.16
#